data_AF-A0A2E0XWZ1-F1
#
_entry.id   AF-A0A2E0XWZ1-F1
#
_cell.length_a   1.000
_cell.length_b   1.000
_cell.length_c   1.000
_cell.angle_alpha   90.00
_cell.angle_beta   90.00
_cell.angle_gamma   90.00
#
_symmetry.space_group_name_H-M   'P 1'
#
loop_
_entity.id
_entity.type
_entity.pdbx_description
1 polymer ?
#
loop_
_entity_poly.entity_id
_entity_poly.type
_entity_poly.pdbx_seq_one_letter_code
_entity_poly.pdbx_strand_id
1 'polypeptide(L)'
;MAEASRTTTALLNNLHEADNEAAWREFDERYRPILIGFSRRLGLPEADAVDVAQETMVQFIKEYREGKYDRERGRLRSWLLGIARFRVAGIYRKRATSRVSRGESAIVDMPRENEFEEAWDTERRMTILRKALDELKNKTKIADKTVR
;
A
#
# COMPACT_ATOMS: atom_id res chain seq x y z
N MET A 1 3.62 19.21 -10.36
CA MET A 1 4.19 18.63 -9.12
C MET A 1 3.18 18.29 -8.00
N ALA A 2 1.87 18.59 -8.13
CA ALA A 2 0.85 18.21 -7.14
C ALA A 2 0.10 16.90 -7.46
N GLU A 3 0.38 16.27 -8.59
CA GLU A 3 -0.49 15.24 -9.21
C GLU A 3 -0.13 13.80 -8.80
N ALA A 4 1.14 13.52 -8.52
CA ALA A 4 1.61 12.18 -8.11
C ALA A 4 1.07 11.70 -6.75
N SER A 5 0.47 12.60 -5.96
CA SER A 5 0.06 12.39 -4.56
C SER A 5 -1.44 12.08 -4.41
N ARG A 6 -2.27 12.48 -5.38
CA ARG A 6 -3.72 12.26 -5.35
C ARG A 6 -4.09 11.12 -6.28
N THR A 7 -4.78 10.12 -5.75
CA THR A 7 -5.60 9.25 -6.60
C THR A 7 -6.71 10.13 -7.13
N THR A 8 -6.66 10.39 -8.43
CA THR A 8 -7.65 11.23 -9.11
C THR A 8 -8.97 10.48 -9.16
N THR A 9 -10.09 11.22 -9.15
CA THR A 9 -11.41 10.64 -9.39
C THR A 9 -11.44 9.88 -10.72
N ALA A 10 -10.67 10.34 -11.72
CA ALA A 10 -10.49 9.65 -12.99
C ALA A 10 -9.86 8.25 -12.83
N LEU A 11 -8.76 8.11 -12.09
CA LEU A 11 -8.15 6.79 -11.84
C LEU A 11 -9.14 5.85 -11.16
N LEU A 12 -9.86 6.33 -10.14
CA LEU A 12 -10.89 5.55 -9.45
C LEU A 12 -12.03 5.12 -10.38
N ASN A 13 -12.56 6.03 -11.19
CA ASN A 13 -13.62 5.71 -12.15
C ASN A 13 -13.18 4.63 -13.13
N ASN A 14 -11.94 4.71 -13.63
CA ASN A 14 -11.38 3.73 -14.56
C ASN A 14 -11.22 2.33 -13.94
N LEU A 15 -11.15 2.20 -12.61
CA LEU A 15 -11.09 0.89 -11.94
C LEU A 15 -12.44 0.16 -11.91
N HIS A 16 -13.55 0.80 -12.30
CA HIS A 16 -14.83 0.09 -12.51
C HIS A 16 -14.80 -0.80 -13.76
N GLU A 17 -14.00 -0.41 -14.76
CA GLU A 17 -13.83 -1.15 -16.00
C GLU A 17 -12.80 -2.27 -15.78
N ALA A 18 -13.27 -3.52 -15.70
CA ALA A 18 -12.40 -4.67 -15.41
C ALA A 18 -11.27 -4.83 -16.45
N ASP A 19 -11.54 -4.48 -17.71
CA ASP A 19 -10.61 -4.64 -18.82
C ASP A 19 -9.60 -3.48 -18.94
N ASN A 20 -9.70 -2.46 -18.07
CA ASN A 20 -8.81 -1.31 -18.08
C ASN A 20 -7.47 -1.63 -17.38
N GLU A 21 -6.66 -2.47 -18.02
CA GLU A 21 -5.36 -2.94 -17.50
C GLU A 21 -4.42 -1.77 -17.15
N ALA A 22 -4.51 -0.65 -17.88
CA ALA A 22 -3.70 0.54 -17.61
C ALA A 22 -4.04 1.18 -16.26
N ALA A 23 -5.34 1.32 -15.93
CA ALA A 23 -5.77 1.84 -14.64
C ALA A 23 -5.36 0.91 -13.49
N TRP A 24 -5.48 -0.40 -13.68
CA TRP A 24 -5.01 -1.40 -12.73
C TRP A 24 -3.51 -1.28 -12.47
N ARG A 25 -2.71 -1.17 -13.54
CA ARG A 25 -1.26 -1.03 -13.47
C ARG A 25 -0.86 0.24 -12.74
N GLU A 26 -1.47 1.38 -13.06
CA GLU A 26 -1.18 2.65 -12.36
C GLU A 26 -1.51 2.55 -10.86
N PHE A 27 -2.63 1.91 -10.52
CA PHE A 27 -3.02 1.72 -9.13
C PHE A 27 -2.03 0.82 -8.38
N ASP A 28 -1.60 -0.28 -8.99
CA ASP A 28 -0.61 -1.20 -8.42
C ASP A 28 0.75 -0.53 -8.22
N GLU A 29 1.28 0.14 -9.24
CA GLU A 29 2.55 0.89 -9.19
C GLU A 29 2.54 2.03 -8.15
N ARG A 30 1.35 2.50 -7.77
CA ARG A 30 1.18 3.54 -6.76
C ARG A 30 1.14 2.96 -5.35
N TYR A 31 0.40 1.88 -5.13
CA TYR A 31 0.07 1.43 -3.78
C TYR A 31 0.82 0.18 -3.33
N ARG A 32 1.19 -0.73 -4.22
CA ARG A 32 1.91 -1.96 -3.86
C ARG A 32 3.22 -1.67 -3.12
N PRO A 33 4.10 -0.75 -3.57
CA PRO A 33 5.34 -0.46 -2.85
C PRO A 33 5.09 0.09 -1.44
N ILE A 34 4.05 0.91 -1.28
CA ILE A 34 3.66 1.48 0.02
C ILE A 34 3.19 0.37 0.96
N LEU A 35 2.33 -0.54 0.49
CA LEU A 35 1.79 -1.65 1.28
C LEU A 35 2.87 -2.64 1.73
N ILE A 36 3.80 -2.98 0.84
CA ILE A 36 4.94 -3.84 1.17
C ILE A 36 5.84 -3.15 2.20
N GLY A 37 6.24 -1.91 1.94
CA GLY A 37 7.08 -1.15 2.86
C GLY A 37 6.42 -0.99 4.23
N PHE A 38 5.12 -0.69 4.25
CA PHE A 38 4.31 -0.54 5.47
C PHE A 38 4.36 -1.82 6.31
N SER A 39 4.10 -2.96 5.68
CA SER A 39 4.08 -4.26 6.35
C SER A 39 5.46 -4.63 6.90
N ARG A 40 6.52 -4.33 6.15
CA ARG A 40 7.92 -4.55 6.59
C ARG A 40 8.31 -3.67 7.76
N ARG A 41 7.90 -2.39 7.77
CA ARG A 41 8.13 -1.49 8.91
C ARG A 41 7.46 -1.97 10.18
N LEU A 42 6.35 -2.67 10.04
CA LEU A 42 5.64 -3.29 11.14
C LEU A 42 6.23 -4.64 11.57
N GLY A 43 7.38 -5.06 11.02
CA GLY A 43 8.08 -6.27 11.45
C GLY A 43 7.67 -7.55 10.73
N LEU A 44 6.90 -7.46 9.63
CA LEU A 44 6.60 -8.63 8.80
C LEU A 44 7.78 -8.98 7.87
N PRO A 45 8.07 -10.29 7.67
CA PRO A 45 9.02 -10.76 6.68
C PRO A 45 8.50 -10.46 5.27
N GLU A 46 9.41 -10.50 4.29
CA GLU A 46 9.10 -10.14 2.89
C GLU A 46 7.89 -10.89 2.33
N ALA A 47 7.82 -12.22 2.54
CA ALA A 47 6.71 -13.04 2.03
C ALA A 47 5.36 -12.56 2.57
N ASP A 48 5.25 -12.41 3.90
CA ASP A 48 4.04 -11.90 4.54
C ASP A 48 3.70 -10.47 4.09
N ALA A 49 4.72 -9.62 3.84
CA ALA A 49 4.51 -8.25 3.37
C ALA A 49 3.96 -8.20 1.93
N VAL A 50 4.45 -9.06 1.05
CA VAL A 50 3.94 -9.22 -0.31
C VAL A 50 2.50 -9.73 -0.28
N ASP A 51 2.22 -10.73 0.56
CA ASP A 51 0.88 -11.28 0.73
C ASP A 51 -0.12 -10.24 1.25
N VAL A 52 0.26 -9.46 2.28
CA VAL A 52 -0.57 -8.35 2.78
C VAL A 52 -0.89 -7.36 1.66
N ALA A 53 0.11 -6.99 0.86
CA ALA A 53 -0.10 -6.06 -0.25
C ALA A 53 -1.05 -6.64 -1.30
N GLN A 54 -0.84 -7.89 -1.71
CA GLN A 54 -1.71 -8.56 -2.69
C GLN A 54 -3.14 -8.69 -2.18
N GLU A 55 -3.35 -9.21 -0.97
CA GLU A 55 -4.69 -9.41 -0.41
C GLU A 55 -5.42 -8.08 -0.19
N THR A 56 -4.70 -7.04 0.23
CA THR A 56 -5.26 -5.70 0.40
C THR A 56 -5.75 -5.16 -0.94
N MET A 57 -4.95 -5.29 -1.99
CA MET A 57 -5.30 -4.85 -3.33
C MET A 57 -6.51 -5.64 -3.85
N VAL A 58 -6.49 -6.97 -3.79
CA VAL A 58 -7.61 -7.82 -4.23
C VAL A 58 -8.90 -7.48 -3.50
N GLN A 59 -8.84 -7.31 -2.17
CA GLN A 59 -10.00 -6.96 -1.37
C GLN A 59 -10.54 -5.58 -1.73
N PHE A 60 -9.67 -4.58 -1.83
CA PHE A 60 -10.06 -3.23 -2.23
C PHE A 60 -10.78 -3.24 -3.58
N ILE A 61 -10.20 -3.93 -4.58
CA ILE A 61 -10.75 -4.00 -5.94
C ILE A 61 -12.14 -4.60 -5.94
N LYS A 62 -12.30 -5.72 -5.24
CA LYS A 62 -13.59 -6.39 -5.09
C LYS A 62 -14.63 -5.45 -4.47
N GLU A 63 -14.31 -4.87 -3.32
CA GLU A 63 -15.24 -3.99 -2.59
C GLU A 63 -15.54 -2.69 -3.35
N TYR A 64 -14.55 -2.15 -4.06
CA TYR A 64 -14.71 -0.97 -4.91
C TYR A 64 -15.69 -1.23 -6.05
N ARG A 65 -15.56 -2.38 -6.73
CA ARG A 65 -16.48 -2.79 -7.81
C ARG A 65 -17.89 -3.10 -7.30
N GLU A 66 -18.02 -3.55 -6.06
CA GLU A 66 -19.31 -3.72 -5.37
C GLU A 66 -19.94 -2.37 -4.94
N GLY A 67 -19.31 -1.23 -5.24
CA GLY A 67 -19.83 0.10 -4.91
C GLY A 67 -19.73 0.45 -3.43
N LYS A 68 -18.89 -0.25 -2.65
CA LYS A 68 -18.73 0.00 -1.21
C LYS A 68 -17.89 1.24 -0.90
N TYR A 69 -17.19 1.77 -1.91
CA TYR A 69 -16.43 3.00 -1.73
C TYR A 69 -17.33 4.21 -1.82
N ASP A 70 -17.24 5.07 -0.80
CA ASP A 70 -17.84 6.38 -0.83
C ASP A 70 -16.79 7.41 -0.38
N ARG A 71 -16.47 8.34 -1.29
CA ARG A 71 -15.49 9.41 -1.05
C ARG A 71 -15.98 10.41 0.01
N GLU A 72 -17.29 10.52 0.23
CA GLU A 72 -17.87 11.37 1.27
C GLU A 72 -17.67 10.77 2.66
N ARG A 73 -17.61 9.44 2.76
CA ARG A 73 -17.39 8.72 4.03
C ARG A 73 -15.92 8.61 4.42
N GLY A 74 -14.99 8.79 3.49
CA GLY A 74 -13.58 8.71 3.80
C GLY A 74 -12.67 8.77 2.59
N ARG A 75 -11.37 8.99 2.85
CA ARG A 75 -10.34 8.97 1.81
C ARG A 75 -9.94 7.54 1.50
N LEU A 76 -9.69 7.25 0.22
CA LEU A 76 -9.12 5.98 -0.25
C LEU A 76 -7.93 5.49 0.58
N ARG A 77 -7.00 6.39 0.97
CA ARG A 77 -5.86 6.06 1.83
C ARG A 77 -6.32 5.36 3.11
N SER A 78 -7.28 5.95 3.82
CA SER A 78 -7.77 5.45 5.10
C SER A 78 -8.43 4.09 4.94
N TRP A 79 -9.10 3.86 3.82
CA TRP A 79 -9.70 2.55 3.54
C TRP A 79 -8.66 1.48 3.25
N LEU A 80 -7.68 1.75 2.39
CA LEU A 80 -6.56 0.84 2.13
C LEU A 80 -5.78 0.53 3.41
N LEU A 81 -5.51 1.55 4.23
CA LEU A 81 -4.86 1.37 5.52
C LEU A 81 -5.70 0.49 6.45
N GLY A 82 -7.02 0.68 6.51
CA GLY A 82 -7.92 -0.15 7.30
C GLY A 82 -7.86 -1.62 6.89
N ILE A 83 -7.90 -1.91 5.58
CA ILE A 83 -7.76 -3.27 5.06
C ILE A 83 -6.38 -3.85 5.42
N ALA A 84 -5.29 -3.13 5.12
CA ALA A 84 -3.93 -3.60 5.36
C ALA A 84 -3.66 -3.86 6.84
N ARG A 85 -4.09 -2.94 7.71
CA ARG A 85 -4.02 -3.06 9.18
C ARG A 85 -4.74 -4.31 9.67
N PHE A 86 -5.95 -4.57 9.17
CA PHE A 86 -6.70 -5.78 9.54
C PHE A 86 -5.92 -7.05 9.18
N ARG A 87 -5.28 -7.09 8.00
CA ARG A 87 -4.45 -8.21 7.53
C ARG A 87 -3.21 -8.40 8.40
N VAL A 88 -2.46 -7.33 8.66
CA VAL A 88 -1.28 -7.37 9.56
C VAL A 88 -1.69 -7.88 10.94
N ALA A 89 -2.73 -7.32 11.55
CA ALA A 89 -3.23 -7.77 12.85
C ALA A 89 -3.66 -9.25 12.83
N GLY A 90 -4.19 -9.75 11.70
CA GLY A 90 -4.51 -11.16 11.50
C GLY A 90 -3.28 -12.07 11.54
N ILE A 91 -2.19 -11.66 10.90
CA ILE A 91 -0.92 -12.41 10.91
C ILE A 91 -0.34 -12.48 12.33
N TYR A 92 -0.33 -11.37 13.06
CA TYR A 92 0.12 -11.32 14.45
C TYR A 92 -0.70 -12.23 15.37
N ARG A 93 -2.03 -12.23 15.21
CA ARG A 93 -2.93 -13.15 15.93
C ARG A 93 -2.62 -14.61 15.61
N LYS A 94 -2.45 -14.96 14.34
CA LYS A 94 -2.11 -16.32 13.90
C LYS A 94 -0.77 -16.79 14.50
N ARG A 95 0.23 -15.91 14.57
CA ARG A 95 1.52 -16.19 15.22
C ARG A 95 1.33 -16.46 16.71
N ALA A 96 0.58 -15.61 17.43
CA ALA A 96 0.29 -15.81 18.85
C ALA A 96 -0.35 -17.17 19.11
N THR A 97 -1.39 -17.54 18.34
CA THR A 97 -2.04 -18.86 18.46
C THR A 97 -1.07 -20.01 18.17
N SER A 98 -0.23 -19.89 17.13
CA SER A 98 0.75 -20.91 16.77
C SER A 98 1.81 -21.14 17.87
N ARG A 99 2.23 -20.08 18.59
CA ARG A 99 3.14 -20.17 19.73
C ARG A 99 2.50 -20.93 20.89
N VAL A 100 1.26 -20.59 21.22
CA VAL A 100 0.49 -21.30 22.27
C VAL A 100 0.37 -22.79 21.95
N SER A 101 0.07 -23.16 20.71
CA SER A 101 0.02 -24.58 20.29
C SER A 101 1.35 -25.32 20.47
N ARG A 102 2.48 -24.63 20.51
CA ARG A 102 3.81 -25.21 20.79
C ARG A 102 4.21 -25.18 22.27
N GLY A 103 3.30 -24.77 23.16
CA GLY A 103 3.59 -24.61 24.59
C GLY A 103 4.43 -23.37 24.93
N GLU A 104 4.56 -22.42 24.00
CA GLU A 104 5.23 -21.14 24.25
C GLU A 104 4.26 -20.08 24.78
N SER A 105 4.79 -18.98 25.32
CA SER A 105 4.00 -17.80 25.68
C SER A 105 3.29 -17.20 24.45
N ALA A 106 2.03 -16.81 24.64
CA ALA A 106 1.20 -16.14 23.62
C ALA A 106 1.64 -14.70 23.30
N ILE A 107 2.61 -14.16 24.05
CA ILE A 107 3.02 -12.77 23.91
C ILE A 107 3.69 -12.57 22.54
N VAL A 108 3.11 -11.69 21.75
CA VAL A 108 3.65 -11.18 20.49
C VAL A 108 3.60 -9.66 20.56
N ASP A 109 4.68 -9.00 20.15
CA ASP A 109 4.76 -7.55 20.10
C ASP A 109 3.94 -7.03 18.90
N MET A 110 2.66 -6.76 19.15
CA MET A 110 1.73 -6.27 18.14
C MET A 110 1.89 -4.75 18.02
N PRO A 111 1.98 -4.21 16.79
CA PRO A 111 2.03 -2.77 16.60
C PRO A 111 0.79 -2.06 17.18
N ARG A 112 1.02 -0.91 17.82
CA ARG A 112 0.01 -0.01 18.34
C ARG A 112 -0.64 0.81 17.22
N GLU A 113 -1.77 1.42 17.52
CA GLU A 113 -2.54 2.23 16.56
C GLU A 113 -1.69 3.26 15.81
N ASN A 114 -0.91 4.05 16.56
CA ASN A 114 -0.09 5.12 16.00
C ASN A 114 1.03 4.58 15.09
N GLU A 115 1.55 3.39 15.39
CA GLU A 115 2.63 2.78 14.59
C GLU A 115 2.16 2.41 13.18
N PHE A 116 0.87 2.07 13.00
CA PHE A 116 0.30 1.85 11.67
C PHE A 116 0.28 3.12 10.83
N GLU A 117 -0.22 4.22 11.41
CA GLU A 117 -0.29 5.51 10.71
C GLU A 117 1.11 6.04 10.36
N GLU A 118 2.05 5.95 11.32
CA GLU A 118 3.44 6.37 11.15
C GLU A 118 4.17 5.55 10.08
N ALA A 119 3.98 4.21 10.08
CA ALA A 119 4.55 3.33 9.08
C ALA A 119 4.04 3.67 7.67
N TRP A 120 2.74 3.88 7.54
CA TRP A 120 2.12 4.25 6.27
C TRP A 120 2.63 5.58 5.75
N ASP A 121 2.62 6.62 6.60
CA ASP A 121 3.03 7.97 6.20
C ASP A 121 4.51 8.06 5.85
N THR A 122 5.34 7.28 6.54
CA THR A 122 6.76 7.17 6.21
C THR A 122 6.95 6.54 4.83
N GLU A 123 6.31 5.41 4.56
CA GLU A 123 6.46 4.72 3.28
C GLU A 123 5.86 5.48 2.10
N ARG A 124 4.74 6.17 2.33
CA ARG A 124 4.17 7.07 1.34
C ARG A 124 5.13 8.20 1.00
N ARG A 125 5.73 8.86 2.00
CA ARG A 125 6.74 9.91 1.78
C ARG A 125 7.96 9.38 1.04
N MET A 126 8.48 8.22 1.44
CA MET A 126 9.64 7.59 0.79
C MET A 126 9.34 7.18 -0.65
N THR A 127 8.15 6.66 -0.93
CA THR A 127 7.72 6.30 -2.28
C THR A 127 7.62 7.53 -3.19
N ILE A 128 7.01 8.62 -2.70
CA ILE A 128 6.94 9.89 -3.44
C ILE A 128 8.34 10.45 -3.70
N LEU A 129 9.20 10.45 -2.69
CA LEU A 129 10.59 10.92 -2.81
C LEU A 129 11.36 10.10 -3.85
N ARG A 130 11.25 8.77 -3.81
CA ARG A 130 11.93 7.88 -4.77
C ARG A 130 11.48 8.17 -6.20
N LYS A 131 10.17 8.30 -6.43
CA LYS A 131 9.62 8.69 -7.75
C LYS A 131 10.14 10.05 -8.21
N ALA A 132 10.16 11.05 -7.33
CA ALA A 132 10.67 12.38 -7.67
C ALA A 132 12.18 12.37 -8.02
N LEU A 133 12.98 11.58 -7.30
CA LEU A 133 14.40 11.41 -7.59
C LEU A 133 14.64 10.69 -8.91
N ASP A 134 13.82 9.68 -9.24
CA ASP A 134 13.90 8.95 -10.50
C ASP A 134 13.52 9.84 -11.69
N GLU A 135 12.47 10.67 -11.54
CA GLU A 135 12.11 11.68 -12.53
C GLU A 135 13.24 12.70 -12.77
N LEU A 136 13.87 13.20 -11.68
CA LEU A 136 14.97 14.14 -11.79
C LEU A 136 16.16 13.53 -12.54
N LYS A 137 16.56 12.31 -12.18
CA LYS A 137 17.64 11.57 -12.85
C LYS A 137 17.36 11.36 -14.34
N ASN A 138 16.11 11.05 -14.70
CA ASN A 138 15.74 10.84 -16.09
C ASN A 138 15.80 12.15 -16.89
N LYS A 139 15.36 13.27 -16.30
CA LYS A 139 15.43 14.59 -16.94
C LYS A 139 16.86 15.08 -17.14
N THR A 140 17.75 14.93 -16.15
CA THR A 140 19.17 15.29 -16.30
C THR A 140 19.90 14.41 -17.31
N LYS A 141 19.62 13.09 -17.35
CA LYS A 141 20.19 12.19 -18.37
C LYS A 141 19.75 12.53 -19.80
N ILE A 142 18.56 13.08 -19.99
CA ILE A 142 18.08 13.53 -21.31
C ILE A 142 18.77 14.83 -21.70
N ALA A 143 18.98 15.77 -20.76
CA ALA A 143 19.69 17.01 -21.02
C ALA A 143 21.14 16.80 -21.49
N ASP A 144 21.86 15.83 -20.92
CA ASP A 144 23.23 15.47 -21.36
C ASP A 144 23.29 14.87 -22.78
N LYS A 145 22.19 14.31 -23.29
CA LYS A 145 22.14 13.70 -24.62
C LYS A 145 21.79 14.67 -25.75
N THR A 146 21.25 15.85 -25.43
CA THR A 146 20.79 16.85 -26.41
C THR A 146 21.88 17.89 -26.72
N VAL A 147 22.99 17.88 -25.99
CA VAL A 147 24.17 18.71 -26.30
C VAL A 147 25.13 17.88 -27.16
N ARG A 148 24.87 17.78 -28.46
CA ARG A 148 25.85 17.32 -29.44
C ARG A 148 25.59 17.88 -30.81
#